data_AF-C1E5A2-F1
#
_entry.id   AF-C1E5A2-F1
#
_cell.length_a   1.000
_cell.length_b   1.000
_cell.length_c   1.000
_cell.angle_alpha   90.00
_cell.angle_beta   90.00
_cell.angle_gamma   90.00
#
_symmetry.space_group_name_H-M   'P 1'
#
loop_
_entity.id
_entity.type
_entity.pdbx_description
1 polymer ?
#
loop_
_entity_poly.entity_id
_entity_poly.type
_entity_poly.pdbx_seq_one_letter_code
_entity_poly.pdbx_strand_id
1 'polypeptide(L)'
;GNAPQVMHADDLARVAPTWADLVEFGEDNAVIKKVFGWVRDMYAFDFALASVGIEVHYPPVPFNKLMVQPPADVRLGAASFMHYTWSPILSDKTGATRWRFDKRQF
;
A
#
# COMPACT_ATOMS: atom_id res chain seq x y z
N GLY A 1 4.04 3.61 3.07
CA GLY A 1 3.47 2.29 2.75
C GLY A 1 2.41 2.52 1.71
N ASN A 2 2.56 1.94 0.54
CA ASN A 2 1.52 1.94 -0.49
C ASN A 2 0.22 1.44 0.15
N ALA A 3 -0.85 2.17 -0.15
CA ALA A 3 -2.21 1.74 0.08
C ALA A 3 -2.42 0.31 -0.47
N PRO A 4 -3.42 -0.45 0.00
CA PRO A 4 -3.87 -1.63 -0.70
C PRO A 4 -4.18 -1.22 -2.14
N GLN A 5 -3.29 -1.61 -3.05
CA GLN A 5 -3.48 -1.48 -4.48
C GLN A 5 -4.41 -2.61 -4.87
N VAL A 6 -5.50 -2.26 -5.53
CA VAL A 6 -6.43 -3.23 -6.06
C VAL A 6 -6.05 -3.40 -7.52
N MET A 7 -5.84 -4.64 -7.92
CA MET A 7 -5.53 -4.99 -9.30
C MET A 7 -6.45 -6.11 -9.79
N HIS A 8 -6.63 -6.19 -11.10
CA HIS A 8 -7.33 -7.31 -11.71
C HIS A 8 -6.53 -8.61 -11.52
N ALA A 9 -7.23 -9.73 -11.37
CA ALA A 9 -6.59 -11.04 -11.19
C ALA A 9 -5.69 -11.42 -12.39
N ASP A 10 -6.07 -11.02 -13.60
CA ASP A 10 -5.27 -11.28 -14.81
C ASP A 10 -3.95 -10.50 -14.81
N ASP A 11 -3.96 -9.25 -14.34
CA ASP A 11 -2.74 -8.46 -14.17
C ASP A 11 -1.88 -9.03 -13.03
N LEU A 12 -2.52 -9.54 -11.95
CA LEU A 12 -1.80 -10.20 -10.87
C LEU A 12 -1.09 -11.45 -11.38
N ALA A 13 -1.76 -12.27 -12.18
CA ALA A 13 -1.18 -13.47 -12.77
C ALA A 13 0.04 -13.15 -13.66
N ARG A 14 0.02 -11.99 -14.34
CA ARG A 14 1.14 -11.52 -15.17
C ARG A 14 2.32 -11.02 -14.34
N VAL A 15 2.09 -10.30 -13.25
CA VAL A 15 3.16 -9.71 -12.42
C VAL A 15 3.75 -10.71 -11.41
N ALA A 16 2.94 -11.68 -10.95
CA ALA A 16 3.31 -12.57 -9.85
C ALA A 16 4.63 -13.32 -10.05
N PRO A 17 4.97 -13.86 -11.24
CA PRO A 17 6.26 -14.53 -11.45
C PRO A 17 7.44 -13.58 -11.24
N THR A 18 7.44 -12.41 -11.89
CA THR A 18 8.51 -11.42 -11.75
C THR A 18 8.61 -10.86 -10.33
N TRP A 19 7.47 -10.68 -9.66
CA TRP A 19 7.46 -10.27 -8.26
C TRP A 19 8.11 -11.33 -7.36
N ALA A 20 7.77 -12.60 -7.52
CA ALA A 20 8.38 -13.70 -6.76
C ALA A 20 9.91 -13.75 -6.94
N ASP A 21 10.40 -13.64 -8.18
CA ASP A 21 11.84 -13.61 -8.49
C ASP A 21 12.55 -12.43 -7.79
N LEU A 22 11.92 -11.25 -7.78
CA LEU A 22 12.48 -10.07 -7.13
C LEU A 22 12.46 -10.16 -5.59
N VAL A 23 11.46 -10.83 -5.01
CA VAL A 23 11.41 -11.12 -3.57
C VAL A 23 12.54 -12.05 -3.19
N GLU A 24 12.72 -13.17 -3.91
CA GLU A 24 13.81 -14.12 -3.67
C GLU A 24 15.18 -13.42 -3.79
N PHE A 25 15.39 -12.64 -4.84
CA PHE A 25 16.60 -11.83 -4.99
C PHE A 25 16.85 -10.88 -3.81
N GLY A 26 15.79 -10.25 -3.29
CA GLY A 26 15.87 -9.38 -2.13
C GLY A 26 16.18 -10.12 -0.83
N GLU A 27 15.76 -11.38 -0.70
CA GLU A 27 16.06 -12.23 0.45
C GLU A 27 17.51 -12.73 0.46
N ASP A 28 18.18 -12.84 -0.68
CA ASP A 28 19.58 -13.27 -0.70
C ASP A 28 20.57 -12.09 -0.67
N ASN A 29 20.09 -10.86 -0.89
CA ASN A 29 20.94 -9.69 -1.03
C ASN A 29 21.03 -8.84 0.25
N ALA A 30 22.20 -8.88 0.90
CA ALA A 30 22.48 -8.11 2.12
C ALA A 30 22.34 -6.59 1.95
N VAL A 31 22.65 -6.05 0.76
CA VAL A 31 22.50 -4.62 0.47
C VAL A 31 21.01 -4.26 0.40
N ILE A 32 20.20 -5.06 -0.30
CA ILE A 32 18.76 -4.84 -0.41
C ILE A 32 18.09 -4.92 0.96
N LYS A 33 18.43 -5.94 1.76
CA LYS A 33 17.94 -6.05 3.15
C LYS A 33 18.29 -4.83 3.98
N LYS A 34 19.51 -4.31 3.84
CA LYS A 34 19.95 -3.12 4.58
C LYS A 34 19.25 -1.84 4.12
N VAL A 35 19.10 -1.65 2.81
CA VAL A 35 18.56 -0.42 2.22
C VAL A 35 17.04 -0.35 2.36
N PHE A 36 16.34 -1.43 2.01
CA PHE A 36 14.88 -1.46 1.97
C PHE A 36 14.24 -2.08 3.22
N GLY A 37 15.01 -2.80 4.05
CA GLY A 37 14.50 -3.33 5.32
C GLY A 37 13.24 -4.18 5.16
N TRP A 38 12.27 -3.96 6.04
CA TRP A 38 11.01 -4.71 6.07
C TRP A 38 10.02 -4.32 4.95
N VAL A 39 10.25 -3.21 4.25
CA VAL A 39 9.40 -2.77 3.13
C VAL A 39 9.89 -3.28 1.77
N ARG A 40 10.95 -4.10 1.74
CA ARG A 40 11.56 -4.62 0.50
C ARG A 40 10.59 -5.36 -0.42
N ASP A 41 9.65 -6.12 0.14
CA ASP A 41 8.64 -6.85 -0.64
C ASP A 41 7.68 -5.90 -1.38
N MET A 42 7.27 -4.80 -0.71
CA MET A 42 6.45 -3.76 -1.35
C MET A 42 7.18 -3.13 -2.54
N TYR A 43 8.48 -2.86 -2.41
CA TYR A 43 9.29 -2.33 -3.52
C TYR A 43 9.53 -3.38 -4.61
N ALA A 44 9.70 -4.65 -4.26
CA ALA A 44 9.81 -5.74 -5.24
C ALA A 44 8.55 -5.80 -6.12
N PHE A 45 7.37 -5.65 -5.53
CA PHE A 45 6.11 -5.55 -6.27
C PHE A 45 6.07 -4.34 -7.21
N ASP A 46 6.46 -3.14 -6.74
CA ASP A 46 6.49 -1.93 -7.56
C ASP A 46 7.46 -2.06 -8.75
N PHE A 47 8.64 -2.66 -8.54
CA PHE A 47 9.59 -2.93 -9.60
C PHE A 47 9.08 -3.99 -10.59
N ALA A 48 8.38 -5.02 -10.09
CA ALA A 48 7.77 -6.03 -10.95
C ALA A 48 6.68 -5.41 -11.85
N LEU A 49 5.80 -4.57 -11.30
CA LEU A 49 4.78 -3.86 -12.08
C LEU A 49 5.42 -3.01 -13.19
N ALA A 50 6.46 -2.24 -12.85
CA ALA A 50 7.19 -1.42 -13.81
C ALA A 50 7.89 -2.26 -14.89
N SER A 51 8.49 -3.39 -14.51
CA SER A 51 9.18 -4.28 -15.45
C SER A 51 8.25 -5.02 -16.39
N VAL A 52 7.08 -5.46 -15.91
CA VAL A 52 6.07 -6.18 -16.71
C VAL A 52 5.23 -5.20 -17.56
N GLY A 53 5.26 -3.91 -17.22
CA GLY A 53 4.50 -2.87 -17.93
C GLY A 53 3.01 -2.93 -17.64
N ILE A 54 2.64 -3.25 -16.40
CA ILE A 54 1.24 -3.22 -15.95
C ILE A 54 0.88 -1.78 -15.59
N GLU A 55 -0.11 -1.22 -16.29
CA GLU A 55 -0.74 0.04 -15.90
C GLU A 55 -1.89 -0.26 -14.93
N VAL A 56 -1.71 0.12 -13.67
CA VAL A 56 -2.75 -0.08 -12.65
C VAL A 56 -3.84 0.97 -12.85
N HIS A 57 -5.01 0.53 -13.30
CA HIS A 57 -6.17 1.40 -13.44
C HIS A 57 -6.97 1.47 -12.13
N TYR A 58 -6.80 2.56 -11.40
CA TYR A 58 -7.60 2.86 -10.20
C TYR A 58 -8.34 4.18 -10.39
N PRO A 59 -9.67 4.15 -10.67
CA PRO A 59 -10.44 5.37 -10.86
C PRO A 59 -10.34 6.29 -9.63
N PRO A 60 -10.21 7.61 -9.79
CA PRO A 60 -10.21 8.52 -8.66
C PRO A 60 -11.61 8.63 -8.03
N VAL A 61 -11.67 9.03 -6.76
CA VAL A 61 -12.92 9.47 -6.12
C VAL A 61 -13.48 10.68 -6.87
N PRO A 62 -14.81 10.78 -7.11
CA PRO A 62 -15.89 9.95 -6.55
C PRO A 62 -16.28 8.73 -7.38
N PHE A 63 -15.57 8.41 -8.46
CA PHE A 63 -15.92 7.33 -9.39
C PHE A 63 -15.40 5.97 -8.94
N ASN A 64 -14.47 5.94 -7.98
CA ASN A 64 -14.01 4.70 -7.40
C ASN A 64 -15.16 3.96 -6.72
N LYS A 65 -15.47 2.76 -7.19
CA LYS A 65 -16.55 1.93 -6.65
C LYS A 65 -16.12 1.05 -5.50
N LEU A 66 -14.81 0.85 -5.34
CA LEU A 66 -14.28 -0.10 -4.40
C LEU A 66 -13.94 0.58 -3.08
N MET A 67 -13.03 1.55 -3.11
CA MET A 67 -12.43 2.08 -1.89
C MET A 67 -12.14 3.58 -1.98
N VAL A 68 -12.37 4.25 -0.85
CA VAL A 68 -11.97 5.64 -0.57
C VAL A 68 -10.91 5.65 0.54
N GLN A 69 -9.93 6.57 0.48
CA GLN A 69 -8.80 6.64 1.41
C GLN A 69 -8.69 7.98 2.15
N PRO A 70 -9.44 8.18 3.24
CA PRO A 70 -9.28 9.38 4.07
C PRO A 70 -7.89 9.44 4.74
N PRO A 71 -7.34 10.66 4.97
CA PRO A 71 -7.90 11.97 4.61
C PRO A 71 -7.55 12.41 3.18
N ALA A 72 -6.83 11.59 2.40
CA ALA A 72 -6.44 11.95 1.03
C ALA A 72 -7.68 12.17 0.15
N ASP A 73 -8.67 11.28 0.30
CA ASP A 73 -10.00 11.46 -0.26
C ASP A 73 -10.94 12.10 0.77
N VAL A 74 -11.47 13.27 0.43
CA VAL A 74 -12.39 14.05 1.30
C VAL A 74 -13.87 13.83 1.01
N ARG A 75 -14.20 12.92 0.09
CA ARG A 75 -15.57 12.58 -0.32
C ARG A 75 -15.72 11.07 -0.44
N LEU A 76 -16.88 10.52 -0.09
CA LEU A 76 -17.13 9.07 -0.17
C LEU A 76 -17.36 8.60 -1.62
N GLY A 77 -18.12 9.35 -2.42
CA GLY A 77 -18.43 8.96 -3.80
C GLY A 77 -19.17 7.62 -3.89
N ALA A 78 -18.80 6.81 -4.88
CA ALA A 78 -19.38 5.48 -5.12
C ALA A 78 -18.68 4.33 -4.37
N ALA A 79 -17.74 4.63 -3.46
CA ALA A 79 -16.92 3.61 -2.82
C ALA A 79 -17.74 2.68 -1.92
N SER A 80 -17.41 1.38 -1.94
CA SER A 80 -18.07 0.35 -1.14
C SER A 80 -17.51 0.25 0.29
N PHE A 81 -16.25 0.64 0.50
CA PHE A 81 -15.65 0.70 1.84
C PHE A 81 -14.62 1.83 1.97
N MET A 82 -14.30 2.17 3.21
CA MET A 82 -13.27 3.14 3.56
C MET A 82 -12.02 2.41 4.03
N HIS A 83 -10.87 2.74 3.46
CA HIS A 83 -9.58 2.28 3.97
C HIS A 83 -8.82 3.44 4.59
N TYR A 84 -8.60 3.35 5.89
CA TYR A 84 -7.91 4.37 6.65
C TYR A 84 -6.54 3.84 7.07
N THR A 85 -5.50 4.24 6.34
CA THR A 85 -4.12 3.80 6.59
C THR A 85 -3.39 4.67 7.62
N TRP A 86 -4.05 5.73 8.11
CA TRP A 86 -3.41 6.71 8.98
C TRP A 86 -3.38 6.26 10.43
N SER A 87 -2.26 6.59 11.05
CA SER A 87 -1.87 6.36 12.43
C SER A 87 -3.01 6.70 13.42
N PRO A 88 -3.63 5.72 14.10
CA PRO A 88 -4.64 6.01 15.09
C PRO A 88 -4.02 6.79 16.26
N ILE A 89 -4.67 7.89 16.65
CA ILE A 89 -4.41 8.61 17.89
C ILE A 89 -5.66 8.44 18.76
N LEU A 90 -5.51 7.69 19.85
CA LEU A 90 -6.54 7.55 20.87
C LEU A 90 -6.34 8.64 21.92
N SER A 91 -7.31 9.55 22.02
CA SER A 91 -7.37 10.58 23.06
C SER A 91 -8.50 10.28 24.04
N ASP A 92 -8.35 10.72 25.29
CA ASP A 92 -9.44 10.68 26.26
C ASP A 92 -10.41 11.87 26.10
N LYS A 93 -11.39 11.95 27.01
CA LYS A 93 -12.40 13.02 27.01
C LYS A 93 -11.83 14.42 27.27
N THR A 94 -10.60 14.55 27.78
CA THR A 94 -9.93 15.84 27.99
C THR A 94 -9.06 16.24 26.80
N GLY A 95 -8.97 15.38 25.78
CA GLY A 95 -8.12 15.57 24.60
C GLY A 95 -6.68 15.08 24.80
N ALA A 96 -6.34 14.50 25.95
CA ALA A 96 -5.00 13.97 26.19
C ALA A 96 -4.78 12.65 25.42
N THR A 97 -3.71 12.58 24.63
CA THR A 97 -3.34 11.36 23.91
C THR A 97 -2.98 10.25 24.90
N ARG A 98 -3.70 9.14 24.82
CA ARG A 98 -3.49 7.93 25.62
C ARG A 98 -2.67 6.88 24.88
N TRP A 99 -2.84 6.82 23.57
CA TRP A 99 -2.11 5.90 22.72
C TRP A 99 -2.02 6.44 21.30
N ARG A 100 -0.91 6.15 20.63
CA ARG A 100 -0.76 6.40 19.20
C ARG A 100 0.06 5.28 18.57
N PHE A 101 -0.23 4.99 17.32
CA PHE A 101 0.63 4.16 16.48
C PHE A 101 0.91 4.92 15.19
N ASP A 102 2.12 5.45 15.01
CA ASP A 102 2.53 6.09 13.77
C ASP A 102 3.63 5.29 13.06
N LYS A 103 3.31 4.78 11.87
CA LYS A 103 4.25 4.00 11.03
C LYS A 103 5.51 4.78 10.62
N ARG A 104 5.56 6.10 10.84
CA ARG A 104 6.73 6.98 10.56
C ARG A 104 7.58 7.25 11.80
N GLN A 105 7.13 6.83 12.98
CA GLN A 105 7.84 7.03 14.25
C GLN A 105 8.72 5.81 14.64
N PHE A 106 8.72 4.78 13.81
CA PHE A 106 9.49 3.53 13.94
C PHE A 106 10.10 3.18 12.58
#